data_AF-A0A7H0K0U6-F1
#
_entry.id   AF-A0A7H0K0U6-F1
#
_cell.length_a   1.000
_cell.length_b   1.000
_cell.length_c   1.000
_cell.angle_alpha   90.00
_cell.angle_beta   90.00
_cell.angle_gamma   90.00
#
_symmetry.space_group_name_H-M   'P 1'
#
loop_
_entity.id
_entity.type
_entity.pdbx_description
1 polymer ?
#
loop_
_entity_poly.entity_id
_entity_poly.type
_entity_poly.pdbx_seq_one_letter_code
_entity_poly.pdbx_strand_id
1 'polypeptide(L)'
;MTVGPALVFLSVTGFVRGLAYIPGVMEPITRPLHPVENIAPMSTWGWVWLAASLFAFVAAFWQSRFSPWGIGLLAGLNGIWFCSYFLDALLANHLLNLVFATHHLSIAGLALWAVWRGVREPKPTSEEVAHELRDA
;
A
#
# COMPACT_ATOMS: atom_id res chain seq x y z
N MET A 1 15.06 -11.33 5.57
CA MET A 1 14.27 -10.43 6.42
C MET A 1 12.83 -10.33 5.90
N THR A 2 11.88 -10.33 6.83
CA THR A 2 10.44 -10.46 6.55
C THR A 2 9.91 -9.17 5.94
N VAL A 3 9.33 -9.25 4.76
CA VAL A 3 8.53 -8.15 4.19
C VAL A 3 7.31 -7.84 5.07
N GLY A 4 7.01 -8.71 6.04
CA GLY A 4 5.95 -8.64 7.04
C GLY A 4 5.69 -7.24 7.62
N PRO A 5 6.65 -6.55 8.28
CA PRO A 5 6.39 -5.26 8.90
C PRO A 5 5.94 -4.19 7.89
N ALA A 6 6.63 -4.08 6.75
CA ALA A 6 6.25 -3.14 5.69
C ALA A 6 4.84 -3.45 5.15
N LEU A 7 4.53 -4.73 5.00
CA LEU A 7 3.23 -5.21 4.53
C LEU A 7 2.12 -4.94 5.55
N VAL A 8 2.40 -5.08 6.84
CA VAL A 8 1.48 -4.71 7.93
C VAL A 8 1.19 -3.21 7.90
N PHE A 9 2.21 -2.36 7.86
CA PHE A 9 2.03 -0.90 7.80
C PHE A 9 1.24 -0.48 6.56
N LEU A 10 1.56 -1.05 5.40
CA LEU A 10 0.86 -0.77 4.15
C LEU A 10 -0.61 -1.21 4.24
N SER A 11 -0.87 -2.39 4.83
CA SER A 11 -2.22 -2.93 5.02
C SER A 11 -3.06 -2.06 5.96
N VAL A 12 -2.50 -1.65 7.11
CA VAL A 12 -3.19 -0.78 8.07
C VAL A 12 -3.53 0.56 7.44
N THR A 13 -2.59 1.17 6.72
CA THR A 13 -2.82 2.46 6.04
C THR A 13 -3.92 2.35 4.98
N GLY A 14 -3.88 1.30 4.15
CA GLY A 14 -4.93 1.04 3.17
C GLY A 14 -6.29 0.72 3.81
N PHE A 15 -6.30 0.07 4.98
CA PHE A 15 -7.52 -0.31 5.68
C PHE A 15 -8.22 0.93 6.23
N VAL A 16 -7.48 1.82 6.90
CA VAL A 16 -8.00 3.12 7.39
C VAL A 16 -8.55 3.94 6.23
N ARG A 17 -7.85 3.98 5.08
CA ARG A 17 -8.35 4.67 3.89
C ARG A 17 -9.64 4.05 3.34
N GLY A 18 -9.72 2.72 3.31
CA GLY A 18 -10.94 2.02 2.90
C GLY A 18 -12.14 2.37 3.78
N LEU A 19 -11.96 2.39 5.11
CA LEU A 19 -13.00 2.80 6.05
C LEU A 19 -13.44 4.26 5.85
N ALA A 20 -12.51 5.16 5.52
CA ALA A 20 -12.81 6.56 5.26
C ALA A 20 -13.72 6.79 4.03
N TYR A 21 -13.84 5.79 3.15
CA TYR A 21 -14.68 5.85 1.95
C TYR A 21 -16.04 5.16 2.09
N ILE A 22 -16.31 4.47 3.21
CA ILE A 22 -17.60 3.80 3.44
C ILE A 22 -18.57 4.75 4.15
N PRO A 23 -19.70 5.14 3.51
CA PRO A 23 -20.71 5.97 4.14
C PRO A 23 -21.24 5.32 5.42
N GLY A 24 -21.34 6.11 6.50
CA GLY A 24 -21.83 5.65 7.80
C GLY A 24 -20.77 5.01 8.71
N VAL A 25 -19.55 4.76 8.21
CA VAL A 25 -18.39 4.38 9.06
C VAL A 25 -17.57 5.62 9.42
N MET A 26 -17.25 6.43 8.41
CA MET A 26 -16.69 7.77 8.55
C MET A 26 -17.48 8.70 7.63
N GLU A 27 -17.72 9.94 8.05
CA GLU A 27 -18.34 10.92 7.14
C GLU A 27 -17.43 11.11 5.93
N PRO A 28 -17.93 10.92 4.69
CA PRO A 28 -17.13 11.14 3.50
C PRO A 28 -16.61 12.58 3.52
N ILE A 29 -15.29 12.76 3.53
CA ILE A 29 -14.70 14.08 3.37
C ILE A 29 -15.09 14.54 1.96
N THR A 30 -16.07 15.43 1.87
CA THR A 30 -16.46 16.07 0.62
C THR A 30 -15.30 16.92 0.13
N ARG A 31 -14.44 16.36 -0.72
CA ARG A 31 -13.43 17.07 -1.51
C ARG A 31 -13.35 16.46 -2.92
N PRO A 32 -13.01 17.27 -3.93
CA PRO A 32 -13.55 17.13 -5.28
C PRO A 32 -12.84 16.08 -6.17
N LEU A 33 -13.67 15.42 -6.98
CA LEU A 33 -13.46 14.82 -8.31
C LEU A 33 -12.02 14.84 -8.83
N HIS A 34 -11.27 13.77 -8.57
CA HIS A 34 -10.11 13.41 -9.39
C HIS A 34 -10.48 12.28 -10.37
N PRO A 35 -9.79 12.14 -11.53
CA PRO A 35 -10.25 11.30 -12.65
C PRO A 35 -10.71 9.87 -12.31
N VAL A 36 -10.09 9.22 -11.33
CA VAL A 36 -10.46 7.85 -10.92
C VAL A 36 -11.85 7.75 -10.28
N GLU A 37 -12.39 8.83 -9.73
CA GLU A 37 -13.72 8.88 -9.13
C GLU A 37 -14.83 8.85 -10.19
N ASN A 38 -14.52 9.22 -11.44
CA ASN A 38 -15.45 9.10 -12.55
C ASN A 38 -15.67 7.65 -13.00
N ILE A 39 -14.81 6.73 -12.55
CA ILE A 39 -14.87 5.30 -12.92
C ILE A 39 -15.85 4.55 -12.02
N ALA A 40 -15.85 4.86 -10.72
CA ALA A 40 -16.70 4.20 -9.74
C ALA A 40 -16.95 5.08 -8.51
N PRO A 41 -18.10 4.91 -7.81
CA PRO A 41 -18.38 5.60 -6.56
C PRO A 41 -17.30 5.38 -5.49
N MET A 42 -17.10 6.35 -4.60
CA MET A 42 -16.14 6.25 -3.50
C MET A 42 -16.34 5.02 -2.61
N SER A 43 -17.59 4.63 -2.35
CA SER A 43 -17.91 3.43 -1.59
C SER A 43 -17.32 2.16 -2.23
N THR A 44 -17.33 2.07 -3.56
CA THR A 44 -16.74 0.95 -4.30
C THR A 44 -15.24 0.91 -4.10
N TRP A 45 -14.57 2.07 -4.22
CA TRP A 45 -13.14 2.18 -3.94
C TRP A 45 -12.82 1.84 -2.49
N GLY A 46 -13.67 2.23 -1.53
CA GLY A 46 -13.57 1.82 -0.14
C GLY A 46 -13.48 0.31 0.03
N TRP A 47 -14.39 -0.43 -0.61
CA TRP A 47 -14.37 -1.90 -0.59
C TRP A 47 -13.11 -2.48 -1.25
N VAL A 48 -12.63 -1.90 -2.34
CA VAL A 48 -11.38 -2.33 -3.00
C VAL A 48 -10.18 -2.17 -2.07
N TRP A 49 -10.06 -1.01 -1.40
CA TRP A 49 -9.00 -0.76 -0.42
C TRP A 49 -9.09 -1.74 0.76
N LEU A 50 -10.28 -1.98 1.31
CA LEU A 50 -10.49 -2.93 2.41
C LEU A 50 -10.10 -4.36 2.01
N ALA A 51 -10.56 -4.83 0.84
CA ALA A 51 -10.25 -6.17 0.36
C ALA A 51 -8.76 -6.37 0.11
N ALA A 52 -8.11 -5.40 -0.55
CA ALA A 52 -6.67 -5.43 -0.81
C ALA A 52 -5.86 -5.39 0.49
N SER A 53 -6.26 -4.56 1.46
CA SER A 53 -5.62 -4.48 2.77
C SER A 53 -5.79 -5.73 3.60
N LEU A 54 -6.98 -6.34 3.61
CA LEU A 54 -7.20 -7.59 4.33
C LEU A 54 -6.37 -8.73 3.73
N PHE A 55 -6.35 -8.82 2.40
CA PHE A 55 -5.52 -9.79 1.69
C PHE A 55 -4.04 -9.61 2.01
N ALA A 56 -3.53 -8.38 1.92
CA ALA A 56 -2.15 -8.08 2.26
C ALA A 56 -1.85 -8.41 3.73
N PHE A 57 -2.70 -8.00 4.66
CA PHE A 57 -2.52 -8.30 6.08
C PHE A 57 -2.40 -9.80 6.34
N VAL A 58 -3.31 -10.61 5.77
CA VAL A 58 -3.25 -12.07 5.83
C VAL A 58 -1.96 -12.63 5.21
N ALA A 59 -1.54 -12.10 4.05
CA ALA A 59 -0.31 -12.49 3.38
C ALA A 59 0.95 -12.12 4.16
N ALA A 60 0.89 -11.16 5.09
CA ALA A 60 2.00 -10.79 5.95
C ALA A 60 2.34 -11.88 6.98
N PHE A 61 1.33 -12.66 7.42
CA PHE A 61 1.49 -13.65 8.50
C PHE A 61 1.45 -15.10 8.04
N TRP A 62 0.60 -15.46 7.07
CA TRP A 62 0.36 -16.86 6.77
C TRP A 62 1.13 -17.41 5.59
N GLN A 63 1.38 -16.62 4.54
CA GLN A 63 1.89 -17.16 3.28
C GLN A 63 2.86 -16.21 2.58
N SER A 64 4.16 -16.42 2.81
CA SER A 64 5.23 -15.62 2.17
C SER A 64 5.15 -15.59 0.64
N ARG A 65 4.55 -16.62 0.01
CA ARG A 65 4.32 -16.67 -1.45
C ARG A 65 3.32 -15.62 -1.94
N PHE A 66 2.43 -15.13 -1.08
CA PHE A 66 1.42 -14.14 -1.43
C PHE A 66 1.82 -12.70 -1.08
N SER A 67 2.89 -12.53 -0.31
CA SER A 67 3.40 -11.20 0.04
C SER A 67 3.68 -10.31 -1.18
N PRO A 68 4.28 -10.79 -2.30
CA PRO A 68 4.50 -9.96 -3.48
C PRO A 68 3.19 -9.43 -4.09
N TRP A 69 2.13 -10.24 -4.08
CA TRP A 69 0.82 -9.85 -4.57
C TRP A 69 0.17 -8.79 -3.69
N GLY A 70 0.27 -8.93 -2.37
CA GLY A 70 -0.28 -7.94 -1.43
C GLY A 70 0.40 -6.57 -1.59
N ILE A 71 1.72 -6.57 -1.80
CA ILE A 71 2.48 -5.34 -2.06
C ILE A 71 2.12 -4.77 -3.42
N GLY A 72 2.08 -5.59 -4.47
CA GLY A 72 1.72 -5.15 -5.81
C GLY A 72 0.33 -4.50 -5.85
N LEU A 73 -0.64 -5.10 -5.18
CA LEU A 73 -2.01 -4.56 -5.09
C LEU A 73 -2.03 -3.19 -4.38
N LEU A 74 -1.46 -3.09 -3.18
CA LEU A 74 -1.52 -1.85 -2.41
C LEU A 74 -0.60 -0.75 -2.98
N ALA A 75 0.57 -1.10 -3.50
CA ALA A 75 1.44 -0.17 -4.20
C ALA A 75 0.79 0.30 -5.52
N GLY A 76 0.15 -0.62 -6.26
CA GLY A 76 -0.60 -0.31 -7.47
C GLY A 76 -1.79 0.63 -7.21
N LEU A 77 -2.57 0.37 -6.17
CA LEU A 77 -3.65 1.27 -5.75
C LEU A 77 -3.13 2.66 -5.39
N ASN A 78 -2.01 2.75 -4.65
CA ASN A 78 -1.36 4.04 -4.41
C ASN A 78 -0.87 4.69 -5.72
N GLY A 79 -0.34 3.92 -6.67
CA GLY A 79 0.03 4.42 -7.99
C GLY A 79 -1.14 5.00 -8.78
N ILE A 80 -2.30 4.34 -8.77
CA ILE A 80 -3.52 4.84 -9.42
C ILE A 80 -3.97 6.16 -8.79
N TRP A 81 -3.96 6.26 -7.45
CA TRP A 81 -4.29 7.50 -6.75
C TRP A 81 -3.27 8.61 -7.02
N PHE A 82 -1.98 8.29 -7.06
CA PHE A 82 -0.94 9.23 -7.47
C PHE A 82 -1.24 9.80 -8.87
N CYS A 83 -1.44 8.94 -9.87
CA CYS A 83 -1.74 9.37 -11.23
C CYS A 83 -3.01 10.23 -11.27
N SER A 84 -4.05 9.86 -10.52
CA SER A 84 -5.31 10.61 -10.47
C SER A 84 -5.10 12.02 -9.91
N TYR A 85 -4.48 12.16 -8.74
CA TYR A 85 -4.21 13.48 -8.16
C TYR A 85 -3.22 14.31 -8.98
N PHE A 86 -2.22 13.66 -9.58
CA PHE A 86 -1.23 14.33 -10.41
C PHE A 86 -1.85 14.87 -11.71
N LEU A 87 -2.67 14.07 -12.38
CA LEU A 87 -3.40 14.51 -13.57
C LEU A 87 -4.38 15.64 -13.25
N ASP A 88 -5.10 15.55 -12.12
CA ASP A 88 -5.99 16.64 -11.71
C ASP A 88 -5.21 17.94 -11.44
N ALA A 89 -4.06 17.85 -10.76
CA ALA A 89 -3.21 19.02 -10.53
C ALA A 89 -2.73 19.67 -11.83
N LEU A 90 -2.40 18.86 -12.86
CA LEU A 90 -1.96 19.35 -14.16
C LEU A 90 -3.10 19.94 -15.01
N LEU A 91 -4.25 19.28 -15.03
CA LEU A 91 -5.37 19.64 -15.92
C LEU A 91 -6.27 20.74 -15.33
N ALA A 92 -6.47 20.74 -14.01
CA ALA A 92 -7.37 21.66 -13.31
C ALA A 92 -6.62 22.76 -12.53
N ASN A 93 -5.28 22.83 -12.61
CA ASN A 93 -4.43 23.76 -11.87
C ASN A 93 -4.63 23.72 -10.33
N HIS A 94 -5.08 22.59 -9.80
CA HIS A 94 -5.25 22.38 -8.36
C HIS A 94 -3.93 21.97 -7.70
N LEU A 95 -3.03 22.93 -7.45
CA LEU A 95 -1.69 22.64 -6.92
C LEU A 95 -1.69 21.91 -5.57
N LEU A 96 -2.75 22.06 -4.76
CA LEU A 96 -2.89 21.30 -3.51
C LEU A 96 -2.91 19.77 -3.76
N ASN A 97 -3.37 19.33 -4.92
CA ASN A 97 -3.42 17.91 -5.28
C ASN A 97 -2.03 17.31 -5.52
N LEU A 98 -1.00 18.12 -5.74
CA LEU A 98 0.39 17.64 -5.77
C LEU A 98 0.84 17.10 -4.40
N VAL A 99 0.31 17.63 -3.30
CA VAL A 99 0.62 17.13 -1.94
C VAL A 99 0.08 15.71 -1.77
N PHE A 100 -1.17 15.48 -2.17
CA PHE A 100 -1.79 14.16 -2.13
C PHE A 100 -1.12 13.19 -3.11
N ALA A 101 -0.80 13.63 -4.33
CA ALA A 101 -0.05 12.85 -5.30
C ALA A 101 1.31 12.40 -4.71
N THR A 102 2.08 13.34 -4.17
CA THR A 102 3.40 13.05 -3.58
C THR A 102 3.31 12.06 -2.43
N HIS A 103 2.28 12.16 -1.59
CA HIS A 103 2.03 11.20 -0.51
C HIS A 103 1.82 9.78 -1.05
N HIS A 104 0.96 9.62 -2.07
CA HIS A 104 0.70 8.32 -2.69
C HIS A 104 1.93 7.75 -3.41
N LEU A 105 2.68 8.60 -4.12
CA LEU A 105 3.95 8.21 -4.74
C LEU A 105 4.97 7.73 -3.70
N SER A 106 5.07 8.44 -2.56
CA SER A 106 5.97 8.08 -1.47
C SER A 106 5.63 6.72 -0.87
N ILE A 107 4.34 6.43 -0.63
CA ILE A 107 3.89 5.13 -0.10
C ILE A 107 4.24 4.01 -1.10
N ALA A 108 3.89 4.17 -2.37
CA ALA A 108 4.18 3.16 -3.39
C ALA A 108 5.69 2.95 -3.56
N GLY A 109 6.46 4.04 -3.64
CA GLY A 109 7.92 4.00 -3.76
C GLY A 109 8.59 3.33 -2.57
N LEU A 110 8.20 3.67 -1.34
CA LEU A 110 8.73 3.05 -0.12
C LEU A 110 8.37 1.56 -0.03
N ALA A 111 7.16 1.17 -0.40
CA ALA A 111 6.75 -0.23 -0.42
C ALA A 111 7.60 -1.05 -1.41
N LEU A 112 7.79 -0.55 -2.64
CA LEU A 112 8.63 -1.20 -3.65
C LEU A 112 10.10 -1.21 -3.25
N TRP A 113 10.59 -0.12 -2.66
CA TRP A 113 11.96 -0.02 -2.16
C TRP A 113 12.22 -1.02 -1.03
N ALA A 114 11.29 -1.19 -0.09
CA ALA A 114 11.42 -2.15 1.01
C ALA A 114 11.53 -3.60 0.48
N VAL A 115 10.76 -3.95 -0.55
CA VAL A 115 10.89 -5.24 -1.24
C VAL A 115 12.25 -5.37 -1.91
N TRP A 116 12.66 -4.37 -2.68
CA TRP A 116 13.93 -4.40 -3.40
C TRP A 116 15.14 -4.52 -2.46
N ARG A 117 15.10 -3.85 -1.29
CA ARG A 117 16.09 -3.99 -0.22
C ARG A 117 16.10 -5.40 0.36
N GLY A 118 14.94 -5.95 0.70
CA GLY A 118 14.83 -7.30 1.28
C GLY A 118 15.29 -8.42 0.34
N VAL A 119 15.28 -8.19 -0.98
CA VAL A 119 15.84 -9.12 -1.98
C VAL A 119 17.37 -9.12 -2.01
N ARG A 120 18.02 -8.01 -1.61
CA ARG A 120 19.49 -7.85 -1.66
C ARG A 120 20.21 -8.35 -0.42
N GLU A 121 19.52 -8.59 0.68
CA GLU A 121 20.12 -9.12 1.90
C GLU A 121 20.36 -10.63 1.77
N PRO A 122 21.63 -11.10 1.87
CA PRO A 122 21.92 -12.52 1.87
C PRO A 122 21.15 -13.21 3.00
N LYS A 123 20.47 -14.32 2.70
CA LYS A 123 19.92 -15.16 3.75
C LYS A 123 21.10 -15.87 4.43
N PRO A 124 21.24 -15.81 5.77
CA PRO A 124 22.24 -16.62 6.45
C PRO A 124 21.98 -18.08 6.09
N THR A 125 23.06 -18.77 5.75
CA THR A 125 22.99 -20.19 5.40
C THR A 125 22.57 -20.99 6.63
N SER A 126 21.92 -22.14 6.42
CA SER A 126 21.54 -23.03 7.52
C SER A 126 22.75 -23.47 8.36
N GLU A 127 23.94 -23.48 7.75
CA GLU A 127 25.22 -23.78 8.42
C GLU A 127 25.66 -22.65 9.35
N GLU A 128 25.57 -21.39 8.94
CA GLU A 128 25.87 -20.23 9.79
C GLU A 128 24.93 -20.17 11.01
N VAL A 129 23.63 -20.41 10.81
CA VAL A 129 22.66 -20.43 11.92
C VAL A 129 22.93 -21.60 12.87
N ALA A 130 23.28 -22.77 12.34
CA ALA A 130 23.62 -23.94 13.16
C ALA A 130 24.92 -23.75 13.95
N HIS A 131 25.89 -23.01 13.40
CA HIS A 131 27.13 -22.66 14.07
C HIS A 131 26.88 -21.67 15.22
N GLU A 132 26.14 -20.59 14.98
CA GLU A 132 25.82 -19.62 16.03
C GLU A 132 25.01 -20.22 17.19
N LEU A 133 24.08 -21.14 16.91
CA LEU A 133 23.29 -21.83 17.96
C LEU A 133 24.08 -22.89 18.73
N ARG A 134 25.22 -23.35 18.20
CA ARG A 134 26.13 -24.26 18.89
C ARG A 134 27.08 -23.54 19.83
N ASP A 135 27.41 -22.30 19.52
CA ASP A 135 28.33 -21.46 20.28
C ASP A 135 27.63 -20.56 21.32
N ALA A 136 26.29 -20.59 21.37
CA ALA A 136 25.43 -19.89 22.34
C ALA A 136 25.02 -20.79 23.51
#